data_AF-A0A926FDM3-F1
#
_entry.id   AF-A0A926FDM3-F1
#
_cell.length_a   1.000
_cell.length_b   1.000
_cell.length_c   1.000
_cell.angle_alpha   90.00
_cell.angle_beta   90.00
_cell.angle_gamma   90.00
#
_symmetry.space_group_name_H-M   'P 1'
#
loop_
_entity.id
_entity.type
_entity.pdbx_description
1 polymer ?
#
loop_
_entity_poly.entity_id
_entity_poly.type
_entity_poly.pdbx_seq_one_letter_code
_entity_poly.pdbx_strand_id
1 'polypeptide(L)'
;MLVMLCAFMFSVHILVIDHFSPKVDCVKMSCIQFFVCAVISTVFMFALETPDFASLWSAKTAILYSGILSSGVGYTLQIIGQQGNDPTVSSLILSLESVFSMISGWIVLHEKFSPKEAIGSLLIFAAIILSQLPKEIFQKICGKGRRNLNV
;
A
#
# COMPACT_ATOMS: atom_id res chain seq x y z
N MET A 1 3.47 2.86 -21.55
CA MET A 1 4.53 3.85 -21.22
C MET A 1 4.29 4.57 -19.90
N LEU A 2 3.08 5.08 -19.60
CA LEU A 2 2.74 5.67 -18.29
C LEU A 2 3.08 4.78 -17.08
N VAL A 3 2.84 3.47 -17.18
CA VAL A 3 3.14 2.50 -16.11
C VAL A 3 4.66 2.37 -15.84
N MET A 4 5.51 2.49 -16.86
CA MET A 4 6.98 2.43 -16.70
C MET A 4 7.51 3.69 -15.99
N LEU A 5 7.05 4.87 -16.39
CA LEU A 5 7.44 6.13 -15.77
C LEU A 5 6.94 6.20 -14.32
N CYS A 6 5.71 5.73 -14.08
CA CYS A 6 5.14 5.60 -12.74
C CYS A 6 5.99 4.66 -11.89
N ALA A 7 6.35 3.47 -12.38
CA ALA A 7 7.19 2.53 -11.65
C ALA A 7 8.56 3.12 -11.26
N PHE A 8 9.18 3.91 -12.13
CA PHE A 8 10.44 4.59 -11.82
C PHE A 8 10.27 5.65 -10.73
N MET A 9 9.25 6.51 -10.83
CA MET A 9 8.94 7.50 -9.79
C MET A 9 8.58 6.83 -8.46
N PHE A 10 7.81 5.75 -8.50
CA PHE A 10 7.45 4.97 -7.31
C PHE A 10 8.69 4.32 -6.66
N SER A 11 9.63 3.83 -7.47
CA SER A 11 10.87 3.25 -6.98
C SER A 11 11.76 4.29 -6.30
N VAL A 12 11.90 5.50 -6.89
CA VAL A 12 12.61 6.63 -6.25
C VAL A 12 11.92 7.04 -4.96
N HIS A 13 10.59 7.13 -4.97
CA HIS A 13 9.79 7.46 -3.80
C HIS A 13 9.96 6.42 -2.67
N ILE A 14 9.95 5.13 -2.99
CA ILE A 14 10.24 4.05 -2.04
C ILE A 14 11.66 4.14 -1.50
N LEU A 15 12.68 4.43 -2.33
CA LEU A 15 14.08 4.55 -1.89
C LEU A 15 14.30 5.74 -0.94
N VAL A 16 13.64 6.86 -1.22
CA VAL A 16 13.64 8.03 -0.33
C VAL A 16 12.95 7.69 0.99
N ILE A 17 11.80 7.01 0.92
CA ILE A 17 11.11 6.55 2.12
C ILE A 17 11.97 5.59 2.93
N ASP A 18 12.58 4.59 2.31
CA ASP A 18 13.43 3.60 2.97
C ASP A 18 14.65 4.26 3.66
N HIS A 19 15.19 5.35 3.09
CA HIS A 19 16.25 6.12 3.71
C HIS A 19 15.80 6.95 4.94
N PHE A 20 14.59 7.51 4.91
CA PHE A 20 14.06 8.34 5.98
C PHE A 20 13.28 7.57 7.05
N SER A 21 12.74 6.40 6.71
CA SER A 21 11.97 5.47 7.56
C SER A 21 12.67 5.10 8.89
N PRO A 22 13.98 4.80 8.96
CA PRO A 22 14.62 4.43 10.23
C PRO A 22 14.83 5.62 11.20
N LYS A 23 14.56 6.87 10.79
CA LYS A 23 14.82 8.08 11.60
C LYS A 23 13.54 8.75 12.12
N VAL A 24 12.37 8.34 11.66
CA VAL A 24 11.07 8.95 12.02
C VAL A 24 9.99 7.89 12.13
N ASP A 25 9.06 8.08 13.07
CA ASP A 25 7.88 7.22 13.19
C ASP A 25 7.15 7.16 11.83
N CYS A 26 6.91 5.96 11.32
CA CYS A 26 6.23 5.69 10.04
C CYS A 26 4.88 6.44 9.91
N VAL A 27 4.24 6.70 11.05
CA VAL A 27 3.02 7.51 11.22
C VAL A 27 3.20 8.96 10.78
N LYS A 28 4.25 9.62 11.30
CA LYS A 28 4.51 11.04 11.07
C LYS A 28 4.87 11.28 9.61
N MET A 29 5.66 10.37 9.03
CA MET A 29 6.00 10.39 7.62
C MET A 29 4.74 10.32 6.73
N SER A 30 3.83 9.41 7.03
CA SER A 30 2.62 9.20 6.22
C SER A 30 1.62 10.35 6.35
N CYS A 31 1.51 10.96 7.53
CA CYS A 31 0.76 12.22 7.70
C CYS A 31 1.31 13.35 6.83
N ILE A 32 2.63 13.52 6.81
CA ILE A 32 3.28 14.54 5.98
C ILE A 32 3.05 14.23 4.50
N GLN A 33 3.15 12.97 4.09
CA GLN A 33 2.95 12.57 2.70
C GLN A 33 1.50 12.80 2.23
N PHE A 34 0.50 12.43 3.05
CA PHE A 34 -0.90 12.73 2.76
C PHE A 34 -1.16 14.24 2.71
N PHE A 35 -0.57 15.02 3.62
CA PHE A 35 -0.71 16.47 3.63
C PHE A 35 -0.10 17.11 2.38
N VAL A 36 1.14 16.76 2.03
CA VAL A 36 1.82 17.26 0.83
C VAL A 36 1.04 16.87 -0.43
N CYS A 37 0.57 15.62 -0.51
CA CYS A 37 -0.24 15.15 -1.62
C CYS A 37 -1.56 15.93 -1.73
N ALA A 38 -2.24 16.19 -0.61
CA ALA A 38 -3.48 16.97 -0.58
C ALA A 38 -3.25 18.42 -1.05
N VAL A 39 -2.17 19.07 -0.59
CA VAL A 39 -1.83 20.44 -1.00
C VAL A 39 -1.50 20.48 -2.50
N ILE A 40 -0.62 19.60 -2.97
CA ILE A 40 -0.23 19.55 -4.39
C ILE A 40 -1.45 19.24 -5.27
N SER A 41 -2.26 18.24 -4.90
CA SER A 41 -3.47 17.89 -5.67
C SER A 41 -4.48 19.03 -5.72
N THR A 42 -4.64 19.78 -4.63
CA THR A 42 -5.49 20.98 -4.60
C THR A 42 -4.97 22.05 -5.56
N VAL A 43 -3.66 22.30 -5.58
CA VAL A 43 -3.04 23.28 -6.50
C VAL A 43 -3.24 22.85 -7.96
N PHE A 44 -3.03 21.57 -8.28
CA PHE A 44 -3.24 21.05 -9.63
C PHE A 44 -4.72 21.06 -10.04
N MET A 45 -5.65 20.79 -9.12
CA MET A 45 -7.09 20.91 -9.35
C MET A 45 -7.48 22.33 -9.78
N PHE A 46 -6.94 23.37 -9.14
CA PHE A 46 -7.19 24.76 -9.55
C PHE A 46 -6.46 25.18 -10.82
N ALA A 47 -5.33 24.54 -11.14
CA ALA A 47 -4.50 24.91 -12.29
C ALA A 47 -4.90 24.21 -13.61
N LEU A 48 -5.44 22.99 -13.55
CA LEU A 48 -5.74 22.16 -14.73
C LEU A 48 -7.25 21.94 -14.97
N GLU A 49 -8.10 22.04 -13.96
CA GLU A 49 -9.55 21.92 -14.10
C GLU A 49 -10.25 23.24 -13.76
N THR A 50 -11.46 23.47 -14.31
CA THR A 50 -12.38 24.50 -13.82
C THR A 50 -13.21 23.88 -12.71
N PRO A 51 -12.89 24.09 -11.42
CA PRO A 51 -13.61 23.46 -10.34
C PRO A 51 -15.03 23.99 -10.29
N ASP A 52 -16.00 23.14 -10.64
CA ASP A 52 -17.40 23.43 -10.39
C ASP A 52 -17.65 23.27 -8.89
N PHE A 53 -17.76 24.40 -8.19
CA PHE A 53 -18.04 24.44 -6.76
C PHE A 53 -19.35 23.73 -6.39
N ALA A 54 -20.30 23.62 -7.32
CA ALA A 54 -21.53 22.86 -7.09
C ALA A 54 -21.27 21.35 -7.01
N SER A 55 -20.43 20.81 -7.90
CA SER A 55 -20.03 19.40 -7.88
C SER A 55 -19.16 19.06 -6.68
N LEU A 56 -18.27 19.97 -6.27
CA LEU A 56 -17.48 19.80 -5.04
C LEU A 56 -18.38 19.79 -3.79
N TRP A 57 -19.40 20.65 -3.73
CA TRP A 57 -20.33 20.68 -2.61
C TRP A 57 -21.23 19.44 -2.55
N SER A 58 -21.59 18.88 -3.71
CA SER A 58 -22.33 17.62 -3.81
C SER A 58 -21.47 16.42 -3.41
N ALA A 59 -20.20 16.40 -3.80
CA ALA A 59 -19.25 15.32 -3.52
C ALA A 59 -18.57 15.42 -2.13
N LYS A 60 -18.76 16.53 -1.39
CA LYS A 60 -18.07 16.78 -0.11
C LYS A 60 -18.24 15.66 0.91
N THR A 61 -19.42 15.05 0.95
CA THR A 61 -19.74 13.96 1.88
C THR A 61 -18.97 12.69 1.52
N ALA A 62 -18.87 12.36 0.23
CA ALA A 62 -18.07 11.24 -0.25
C ALA A 62 -16.57 11.47 -0.02
N ILE A 63 -16.07 12.69 -0.23
CA ILE A 63 -14.66 13.05 0.00
C ILE A 63 -14.32 12.99 1.49
N LEU A 64 -15.16 13.58 2.36
CA LEU A 64 -14.96 13.54 3.81
C LEU A 64 -15.07 12.11 4.34
N TYR A 65 -16.05 11.32 3.87
CA TYR A 65 -16.19 9.94 4.27
C TYR A 65 -14.99 9.10 3.84
N SER A 66 -14.54 9.24 2.59
CA SER A 66 -13.35 8.56 2.07
C SER A 66 -12.10 8.94 2.87
N GLY A 67 -11.84 10.23 3.08
CA GLY A 67 -10.64 10.69 3.80
C GLY A 67 -10.64 10.32 5.29
N ILE A 68 -11.76 10.53 6.01
CA ILE A 68 -11.83 10.24 7.45
C ILE A 68 -11.83 8.74 7.70
N LEU A 69 -12.64 7.97 6.96
CA LEU A 69 -12.77 6.53 7.18
C LEU A 69 -11.54 5.77 6.68
N SER A 70 -11.07 6.06 5.46
CA SER A 70 -9.92 5.35 4.88
C SER A 70 -8.62 5.83 5.52
N SER A 71 -8.29 7.12 5.38
CA SER A 71 -6.98 7.64 5.79
C SER A 71 -6.91 7.97 7.29
N GLY A 72 -8.02 8.34 7.93
CA GLY A 72 -8.06 8.61 9.37
C GLY A 72 -8.15 7.32 10.19
N VAL A 73 -9.28 6.63 10.10
CA VAL A 73 -9.57 5.45 10.91
C VAL A 73 -8.71 4.27 10.47
N GLY A 74 -8.66 3.97 9.17
CA GLY A 74 -7.88 2.85 8.63
C GLY A 74 -6.40 2.95 9.01
N TYR A 75 -5.77 4.11 8.76
CA TYR A 75 -4.35 4.31 9.07
C TYR A 75 -4.07 4.28 10.57
N THR A 76 -4.96 4.83 11.40
CA THR A 76 -4.82 4.76 12.87
C THR A 76 -4.89 3.32 13.37
N LEU A 77 -5.87 2.54 12.89
CA LEU A 77 -6.00 1.11 13.22
C LEU A 77 -4.80 0.30 12.72
N GLN A 78 -4.29 0.62 11.53
CA GLN A 78 -3.08 0.02 10.99
C GLN A 78 -1.90 0.28 11.93
N ILE A 79 -1.68 1.52 12.36
CA ILE A 79 -0.58 1.89 13.27
C ILE A 79 -0.71 1.18 14.61
N ILE A 80 -1.92 1.17 15.20
CA ILE A 80 -2.17 0.49 16.47
C ILE A 80 -1.93 -1.02 16.33
N GLY A 81 -2.35 -1.64 15.23
CA GLY A 81 -2.11 -3.06 14.95
C GLY A 81 -0.64 -3.40 14.67
N GLN A 82 0.15 -2.42 14.26
CA GLN A 82 1.60 -2.52 14.11
C GLN A 82 2.36 -2.23 15.41
N GLN A 83 1.76 -1.48 16.33
CA GLN A 83 2.38 -1.10 17.59
C GLN A 83 2.45 -2.29 18.55
N GLY A 84 3.65 -2.86 18.72
CA GLY A 84 3.90 -3.98 19.64
C GLY A 84 3.82 -5.38 19.02
N ASN A 85 3.60 -5.49 17.71
CA ASN A 85 3.70 -6.74 16.96
C ASN A 85 5.03 -6.83 16.20
N ASP A 86 5.47 -8.06 15.92
CA ASP A 86 6.62 -8.29 15.05
C ASP A 86 6.37 -7.68 13.65
N PRO A 87 7.37 -6.99 13.05
CA PRO A 87 7.24 -6.37 11.73
C PRO A 87 6.70 -7.31 10.65
N THR A 88 6.99 -8.61 10.76
CA THR A 88 6.50 -9.68 9.88
C THR A 88 4.99 -9.87 9.93
N VAL A 89 4.36 -9.75 11.11
CA VAL A 89 2.91 -9.91 11.28
C VAL A 89 2.20 -8.65 10.76
N SER A 90 2.74 -7.48 11.11
CA SER A 90 2.27 -6.17 10.69
C SER A 90 2.19 -6.00 9.17
N SER A 91 3.24 -6.40 8.47
CA SER A 91 3.33 -6.35 7.01
C SER A 91 2.47 -7.43 6.32
N LEU A 92 2.27 -8.59 6.96
CA LEU A 92 1.35 -9.61 6.47
C LEU A 92 -0.09 -9.09 6.48
N ILE A 93 -0.52 -8.46 7.58
CA ILE A 93 -1.84 -7.82 7.69
C ILE A 93 -2.01 -6.72 6.63
N LEU A 94 -0.99 -5.87 6.44
CA LEU A 94 -1.02 -4.82 5.42
C LEU A 94 -1.14 -5.40 3.99
N SER A 95 -0.45 -6.50 3.69
CA SER A 95 -0.60 -7.17 2.39
C SER A 95 -1.99 -7.77 2.18
N LEU A 96 -2.63 -8.25 3.26
CA LEU A 96 -4.01 -8.76 3.24
C LEU A 96 -5.06 -7.65 3.02
N GLU A 97 -4.75 -6.39 3.35
CA GLU A 97 -5.63 -5.25 3.08
C GLU A 97 -6.04 -5.20 1.59
N SER A 98 -5.09 -5.48 0.68
CA SER A 98 -5.35 -5.55 -0.76
C SER A 98 -6.32 -6.67 -1.15
N VAL A 99 -6.27 -7.82 -0.46
CA VAL A 99 -7.15 -8.96 -0.69
C VAL A 99 -8.56 -8.65 -0.17
N PHE A 100 -8.67 -8.04 1.01
CA PHE A 100 -9.96 -7.57 1.53
C PHE A 100 -10.56 -6.45 0.68
N SER A 101 -9.74 -5.54 0.15
CA SER A 101 -10.17 -4.50 -0.78
C SER A 101 -10.74 -5.11 -2.07
N MET A 102 -10.08 -6.11 -2.64
CA MET A 102 -10.57 -6.84 -3.82
C MET A 102 -11.92 -7.53 -3.53
N ILE A 103 -12.03 -8.26 -2.41
CA ILE A 103 -13.26 -8.96 -2.02
C ILE A 103 -14.39 -7.97 -1.73
N SER A 104 -14.08 -6.87 -1.02
CA SER A 104 -15.04 -5.82 -0.70
C SER A 104 -15.50 -5.09 -1.96
N GLY A 105 -14.62 -4.81 -2.92
CA GLY A 105 -14.99 -4.25 -4.23
C GLY A 105 -15.94 -5.18 -4.98
N TRP A 106 -15.74 -6.50 -4.91
CA TRP A 106 -16.62 -7.46 -5.57
C TRP A 106 -18.01 -7.52 -4.91
N ILE A 107 -18.05 -7.53 -3.58
CA ILE A 107 -19.31 -7.64 -2.82
C ILE A 107 -20.10 -6.33 -2.81
N VAL A 108 -19.43 -5.19 -2.61
CA VAL A 108 -20.08 -3.88 -2.40
C VAL A 108 -20.35 -3.18 -3.72
N LEU A 109 -19.40 -3.21 -4.66
CA LEU A 109 -19.51 -2.50 -5.94
C LEU A 109 -20.07 -3.38 -7.06
N HIS A 110 -20.23 -4.70 -6.81
CA HIS A 110 -20.66 -5.70 -7.80
C HIS A 110 -19.81 -5.73 -9.09
N GLU A 111 -18.57 -5.21 -9.03
CA GLU A 111 -17.68 -5.23 -10.18
C GLU A 111 -17.20 -6.66 -10.47
N LYS A 112 -17.18 -7.03 -11.76
CA LYS A 112 -16.68 -8.32 -12.21
C LYS A 112 -15.18 -8.24 -12.36
N PHE A 113 -14.46 -8.71 -11.35
CA PHE A 113 -13.01 -8.82 -11.40
C PHE A 113 -12.59 -9.89 -12.40
N SER A 114 -11.56 -9.58 -13.19
CA SER A 114 -10.98 -10.56 -14.10
C SER A 114 -10.22 -11.62 -13.28
N PRO A 115 -10.25 -12.91 -13.67
CA PRO A 115 -9.42 -13.94 -13.02
C PRO A 115 -7.93 -13.57 -12.93
N LYS A 116 -7.46 -12.72 -13.86
CA LYS A 116 -6.10 -12.18 -13.87
C LYS A 116 -5.79 -11.28 -12.67
N GLU A 117 -6.75 -10.47 -12.22
CA GLU A 117 -6.58 -9.56 -11.07
C GLU A 117 -6.51 -10.35 -9.76
N ALA A 118 -7.34 -11.39 -9.63
CA ALA A 118 -7.30 -12.32 -8.51
C ALA A 118 -5.97 -13.10 -8.44
N ILE A 119 -5.45 -13.54 -9.59
CA ILE A 119 -4.12 -14.19 -9.64
C ILE A 119 -3.02 -13.18 -9.28
N GLY A 120 -3.13 -11.93 -9.74
CA GLY A 120 -2.17 -10.86 -9.45
C GLY A 120 -2.09 -10.53 -7.95
N SER A 121 -3.23 -10.38 -7.27
CA SER A 121 -3.28 -10.12 -5.83
C SER A 121 -2.68 -11.28 -5.03
N LEU A 122 -3.00 -12.52 -5.40
CA LEU A 122 -2.45 -13.72 -4.77
C LEU A 122 -0.93 -13.83 -4.95
N LEU A 123 -0.41 -13.46 -6.13
CA LEU A 123 1.01 -13.51 -6.45
C LEU A 123 1.81 -12.48 -5.66
N ILE A 124 1.30 -11.25 -5.53
CA ILE A 124 1.91 -10.20 -4.69
C ILE A 124 1.92 -10.63 -3.22
N PHE A 125 0.81 -11.19 -2.73
CA PHE A 125 0.72 -11.73 -1.37
C PHE A 125 1.76 -12.83 -1.12
N ALA A 126 1.87 -13.80 -2.04
CA ALA A 126 2.87 -14.86 -1.96
C ALA A 126 4.31 -14.31 -1.98
N ALA A 127 4.59 -13.30 -2.81
CA ALA A 127 5.90 -12.66 -2.86
C ALA A 127 6.26 -11.93 -1.55
N ILE A 128 5.30 -11.25 -0.91
CA ILE A 128 5.50 -10.58 0.38
C ILE A 128 5.76 -11.59 1.49
N ILE A 129 5.02 -12.71 1.54
CA ILE A 129 5.30 -13.82 2.47
C ILE A 129 6.71 -14.35 2.24
N LEU A 130 7.08 -14.58 0.97
CA LEU A 130 8.39 -15.11 0.62
C LEU A 130 9.52 -14.17 1.04
N SER A 131 9.33 -12.86 0.86
CA SER A 131 10.32 -11.83 1.20
C SER A 131 10.50 -11.63 2.71
N GLN A 132 9.51 -11.99 3.52
CA GLN A 132 9.54 -11.77 4.97
C GLN A 132 9.86 -13.02 5.77
N LEU A 133 10.13 -14.13 5.09
CA LEU A 133 10.72 -15.31 5.72
C LEU A 133 12.10 -14.94 6.31
N PRO A 134 12.34 -15.23 7.59
CA PRO A 134 13.61 -14.94 8.23
C PRO A 134 14.77 -15.59 7.46
N LYS A 135 15.90 -14.89 7.40
CA LYS A 135 17.10 -15.30 6.66
C LYS A 135 17.55 -16.73 6.98
N GLU A 136 17.27 -17.21 8.19
CA GLU A 136 17.55 -18.58 8.64
C GLU A 136 16.74 -19.66 7.89
N ILE A 137 15.46 -19.39 7.61
CA ILE A 137 14.61 -20.29 6.82
C ILE A 137 14.97 -20.17 5.34
N PHE A 138 15.24 -18.96 4.85
CA PHE A 138 15.73 -18.75 3.49
C PHE A 138 17.05 -19.48 3.24
N GLN A 139 17.99 -19.45 4.19
CA GLN A 139 19.23 -20.24 4.13
C GLN A 139 18.99 -21.73 4.25
N LYS A 140 17.99 -22.20 5.02
CA LYS A 140 17.63 -23.63 5.04
C LYS A 140 17.04 -24.10 3.71
N ILE A 141 16.23 -23.27 3.04
CA ILE A 141 15.62 -23.59 1.74
C ILE A 141 16.68 -23.55 0.64
N CYS A 142 17.47 -22.47 0.55
CA CYS A 142 18.49 -22.30 -0.48
C CYS A 142 19.77 -23.14 -0.22
N GLY A 143 20.09 -23.42 1.04
CA GLY A 143 21.24 -24.24 1.46
C GLY A 143 20.98 -25.75 1.36
N LYS A 144 19.72 -26.19 1.24
CA LYS A 144 19.40 -27.60 0.97
C LYS A 144 19.69 -28.01 -0.48
N GLY A 145 19.75 -27.06 -1.41
CA GLY A 145 20.18 -27.28 -2.79
C GLY A 145 21.70 -27.46 -2.97
N ARG A 146 22.53 -27.02 -2.01
CA ARG A 146 24.00 -27.10 -2.11
C ARG A 146 24.62 -28.34 -1.44
N ARG A 147 23.82 -29.12 -0.68
CA ARG A 147 24.25 -30.38 -0.04
C ARG A 147 24.10 -31.62 -0.93
N ASN A 148 23.35 -31.55 -2.04
CA ASN A 148 23.17 -32.67 -2.98
C ASN A 148 24.07 -32.60 -4.23
N LEU A 149 25.11 -31.74 -4.23
CA LEU A 149 26.11 -31.68 -5.31
C LEU A 149 27.52 -32.01 -4.83
N ASN A 150 27.66 -32.52 -3.60
CA ASN A 150 28.93 -32.96 -3.00
C ASN A 150 28.76 -34.28 -2.22
N VAL A 151 27.94 -35.20 -2.74
CA VAL A 151 27.97 -36.64 -2.40
C VAL A 151 27.72 -37.45 -3.65
#